data_AF-A0A9D2LHQ2-F1
#
_entry.id   AF-A0A9D2LHQ2-F1
#
_cell.length_a   1.000
_cell.length_b   1.000
_cell.length_c   1.000
_cell.angle_alpha   90.00
_cell.angle_beta   90.00
_cell.angle_gamma   90.00
#
_symmetry.space_group_name_H-M   'P 1'
#
loop_
_entity.id
_entity.type
_entity.pdbx_description
1 polymer ?
#
loop_
_entity_poly.entity_id
_entity_poly.type
_entity_poly.pdbx_seq_one_letter_code
_entity_poly.pdbx_strand_id
1 'polypeptide(L)'
;MKKRWKILLVCAAVLAGIAAWCFIPRSAVEEDYQIHLVEVGEGLADVTEQVDLEALGDLLQNAKRLGYHRGGNTVRMGTRHVLILGMDKTGPVNISLDEDACSVDRGDALGHYPLLNGEELLEQVWTLLPEQ
;
A
#
# COMPACT_ATOMS: atom_id res chain seq x y z
N MET A 1 1.61 -9.54 45.51
CA MET A 1 0.68 -9.05 44.46
C MET A 1 1.09 -7.71 43.84
N LYS A 2 1.48 -6.68 44.62
CA LYS A 2 1.84 -5.33 44.09
C LYS A 2 2.92 -5.30 42.97
N LYS A 3 3.95 -6.16 43.02
CA LYS A 3 5.05 -6.17 42.02
C LYS A 3 4.64 -6.78 40.68
N ARG A 4 3.80 -7.83 40.69
CA ARG A 4 3.29 -8.51 39.48
C ARG A 4 2.30 -7.63 38.71
N TRP A 5 1.44 -6.88 39.40
CA TRP A 5 0.50 -5.96 38.74
C TRP A 5 1.21 -4.81 38.01
N LYS A 6 2.28 -4.25 38.58
CA LYS A 6 3.12 -3.25 37.89
C LYS A 6 3.75 -3.79 36.61
N ILE A 7 4.23 -5.03 36.63
CA ILE A 7 4.79 -5.68 35.43
C ILE A 7 3.71 -5.85 34.36
N LEU A 8 2.53 -6.36 34.75
CA LEU A 8 1.40 -6.53 33.81
C LEU A 8 0.96 -5.20 33.20
N LEU A 9 0.92 -4.12 33.99
CA LEU A 9 0.61 -2.78 33.48
C LEU A 9 1.65 -2.30 32.46
N VAL A 10 2.94 -2.49 32.73
CA VAL A 10 4.00 -2.14 31.77
C VAL A 10 3.85 -2.96 30.48
N CYS A 11 3.62 -4.28 30.59
CA CYS A 11 3.38 -5.12 29.42
C CYS A 11 2.16 -4.66 28.61
N ALA A 12 1.04 -4.34 29.27
CA ALA A 12 -0.16 -3.85 28.61
C ALA A 12 0.09 -2.51 27.91
N ALA A 13 0.81 -1.57 28.54
CA ALA A 13 1.15 -0.29 27.94
C ALA A 13 2.05 -0.46 26.70
N VAL A 14 3.04 -1.35 26.75
CA VAL A 14 3.92 -1.66 25.61
C VAL A 14 3.13 -2.27 24.46
N LEU A 15 2.26 -3.26 24.73
CA LEU A 15 1.43 -3.87 23.70
C LEU A 15 0.45 -2.88 23.07
N ALA A 16 -0.14 -1.99 23.88
CA ALA A 16 -1.00 -0.93 23.36
C ALA A 16 -0.22 0.05 22.46
N GLY A 17 1.02 0.38 22.81
CA GLY A 17 1.90 1.21 21.97
C GLY A 17 2.24 0.55 20.64
N ILE A 18 2.57 -0.75 20.65
CA ILE A 18 2.83 -1.52 19.42
C ILE A 18 1.56 -1.62 18.56
N ALA A 19 0.41 -1.93 19.17
CA ALA A 19 -0.86 -1.99 18.44
C ALA A 19 -1.18 -0.63 17.81
N ALA A 20 -1.02 0.47 18.55
CA ALA A 20 -1.18 1.81 18.00
C ALA A 20 -0.23 2.03 16.80
N TRP A 21 1.04 1.69 16.91
CA TRP A 21 1.98 1.78 15.78
C TRP A 21 1.48 1.00 14.56
N CYS A 22 1.04 -0.24 14.74
CA CYS A 22 0.59 -1.10 13.64
C CYS A 22 -0.66 -0.55 12.92
N PHE A 23 -1.60 0.04 13.67
CA PHE A 23 -2.90 0.44 13.14
C PHE A 23 -3.07 1.94 12.88
N ILE A 24 -2.09 2.78 13.25
CA ILE A 24 -2.10 4.19 12.85
C ILE A 24 -1.92 4.29 11.33
N PRO A 25 -2.90 4.86 10.60
CA PRO A 25 -2.79 5.08 9.16
C PRO A 25 -1.58 5.95 8.81
N ARG A 26 -0.86 5.57 7.76
CA ARG A 26 0.23 6.34 7.15
C ARG A 26 -0.08 6.60 5.70
N SER A 27 0.53 7.61 5.08
CA SER A 27 0.41 7.77 3.63
C SER A 27 1.03 6.57 2.91
N ALA A 28 0.37 6.13 1.83
CA ALA A 28 0.87 5.09 0.94
C ALA A 28 2.13 5.57 0.21
N VAL A 29 2.06 6.80 -0.29
CA VAL A 29 3.12 7.52 -1.00
C VAL A 29 3.34 8.88 -0.35
N GLU A 30 4.52 9.47 -0.53
CA GLU A 30 4.78 10.85 -0.11
C GLU A 30 4.27 11.87 -1.16
N GLU A 31 4.22 13.15 -0.78
CA GLU A 31 3.71 14.25 -1.62
C GLU A 31 4.45 14.43 -2.95
N ASP A 32 5.71 14.00 -3.03
CA ASP A 32 6.56 14.10 -4.22
C ASP A 32 6.59 12.82 -5.04
N TYR A 33 5.62 11.92 -4.85
CA TYR A 33 5.54 10.66 -5.56
C TYR A 33 5.37 10.85 -7.08
N GLN A 34 6.26 10.23 -7.84
CA GLN A 34 6.26 10.21 -9.30
C GLN A 34 6.05 8.80 -9.80
N ILE A 35 5.01 8.61 -10.61
CA ILE A 35 4.69 7.35 -11.28
C ILE A 35 5.60 7.21 -12.49
N HIS A 36 6.23 6.04 -12.62
CA HIS A 36 7.13 5.71 -13.73
C HIS A 36 6.59 4.60 -14.62
N LEU A 37 5.74 3.72 -14.07
CA LEU A 37 5.20 2.57 -14.79
C LEU A 37 3.84 2.18 -14.22
N VAL A 38 2.89 1.92 -15.10
CA VAL A 38 1.57 1.37 -14.78
C VAL A 38 1.38 0.11 -15.64
N GLU A 39 1.26 -1.04 -14.98
CA GLU A 39 1.01 -2.33 -15.62
C GLU A 39 -0.35 -2.87 -15.18
N VAL A 40 -1.09 -3.49 -16.11
CA VAL A 40 -2.44 -4.00 -15.82
C VAL A 40 -2.62 -5.43 -16.32
N GLY A 41 -3.42 -6.20 -15.58
CA GLY A 41 -3.88 -7.53 -15.93
C GLY A 41 -2.85 -8.63 -15.69
N GLU A 42 -3.23 -9.86 -16.05
CA GLU A 42 -2.41 -11.06 -15.86
C GLU A 42 -1.08 -10.99 -16.64
N GLY A 43 -1.11 -10.35 -17.82
CA GLY A 43 0.06 -10.14 -18.67
C GLY A 43 0.94 -8.94 -18.29
N LEU A 44 0.54 -8.15 -17.28
CA LEU A 44 1.20 -6.89 -16.90
C LEU A 44 1.45 -5.99 -18.10
N ALA A 45 0.39 -5.73 -18.86
CA ALA A 45 0.47 -4.86 -20.02
C ALA A 45 0.82 -3.44 -19.55
N ASP A 46 1.91 -2.89 -20.07
CA ASP A 46 2.32 -1.52 -19.81
C ASP A 46 1.33 -0.55 -20.50
N VAL A 47 0.64 0.23 -19.67
CA VAL A 47 -0.34 1.24 -20.10
C VAL A 47 0.08 2.65 -19.67
N THR A 48 1.34 2.84 -19.26
CA THR A 48 1.83 4.10 -18.68
C THR A 48 1.52 5.32 -19.54
N GLU A 49 1.75 5.22 -20.85
CA GLU A 49 1.51 6.30 -21.82
C GLU A 49 0.03 6.55 -22.14
N GLN A 50 -0.88 5.72 -21.62
CA GLN A 50 -2.32 5.76 -21.89
C GLN A 50 -3.14 6.25 -20.68
N VAL A 51 -2.49 6.38 -19.52
CA VAL A 51 -3.12 6.78 -18.26
C VAL A 51 -2.79 8.22 -17.95
N ASP A 52 -3.76 8.96 -17.41
CA ASP A 52 -3.51 10.27 -16.81
C ASP A 52 -2.73 10.08 -15.50
N LEU A 53 -1.40 10.20 -15.57
CA LEU A 53 -0.50 10.00 -14.43
C LEU A 53 -0.67 11.07 -13.35
N GLU A 54 -1.14 12.27 -13.70
CA GLU A 54 -1.39 13.33 -12.71
C GLU A 54 -2.64 12.99 -11.88
N ALA A 55 -3.75 12.64 -12.54
CA ALA A 55 -4.97 12.21 -11.86
C ALA A 55 -4.75 10.94 -11.02
N LEU A 56 -3.99 9.98 -11.54
CA LEU A 56 -3.62 8.77 -10.79
C LEU A 56 -2.72 9.12 -9.59
N GLY A 57 -1.75 10.02 -9.76
CA GLY A 57 -0.88 10.49 -8.68
C GLY A 57 -1.68 11.14 -7.54
N ASP A 58 -2.58 12.06 -7.86
CA ASP A 58 -3.46 12.73 -6.90
C ASP A 58 -4.33 11.74 -6.12
N LEU A 59 -4.87 10.73 -6.81
CA LEU A 59 -5.62 9.65 -6.18
C LEU A 59 -4.75 8.88 -5.17
N LEU A 60 -3.52 8.52 -5.56
CA LEU A 60 -2.61 7.75 -4.71
C LEU A 60 -2.07 8.54 -3.51
N GLN A 61 -1.90 9.86 -3.62
CA GLN A 61 -1.50 10.70 -2.48
C GLN A 61 -2.51 10.66 -1.32
N ASN A 62 -3.78 10.43 -1.64
CA ASN A 62 -4.85 10.28 -0.65
C ASN A 62 -4.89 8.87 -0.04
N ALA A 63 -4.29 7.87 -0.70
CA ALA A 63 -4.27 6.50 -0.22
C ALA A 63 -3.47 6.38 1.08
N LYS A 64 -3.99 5.57 2.01
CA LYS A 64 -3.36 5.27 3.30
C LYS A 64 -3.01 3.81 3.41
N ARG A 65 -1.94 3.51 4.13
CA ARG A 65 -1.49 2.16 4.46
C ARG A 65 -1.45 1.95 5.97
N LEU A 66 -1.52 0.68 6.35
CA LEU A 66 -1.28 0.26 7.72
C LEU A 66 0.21 0.20 8.02
N GLY A 67 0.51 0.24 9.32
CA GLY A 67 1.87 0.34 9.80
C GLY A 67 2.58 -0.98 10.00
N TYR A 68 1.86 -2.09 9.94
CA TYR A 68 2.43 -3.43 9.93
C TYR A 68 2.61 -3.92 8.50
N HIS A 69 3.70 -4.64 8.26
CA HIS A 69 3.92 -5.42 7.06
C HIS A 69 3.18 -6.77 7.12
N ARG A 70 2.81 -7.29 5.95
CA ARG A 70 2.44 -8.69 5.74
C ARG A 70 3.58 -9.33 4.95
N GLY A 71 4.24 -10.32 5.57
CA GLY A 71 5.24 -11.11 4.87
C GLY A 71 4.59 -11.91 3.73
N GLY A 72 5.19 -11.84 2.55
CA GLY A 72 4.73 -12.52 1.34
C GLY A 72 4.84 -11.62 0.13
N ASN A 73 5.31 -12.15 -0.99
CA ASN A 73 5.07 -11.52 -2.28
C ASN A 73 3.55 -11.52 -2.46
N THR A 74 2.92 -10.37 -2.65
CA THR A 74 1.55 -10.36 -3.19
C THR A 74 1.63 -11.06 -4.53
N VAL A 75 1.08 -12.27 -4.55
CA VAL A 75 1.17 -13.14 -5.70
C VAL A 75 0.23 -12.57 -6.76
N ARG A 76 0.82 -12.11 -7.87
CA ARG A 76 0.15 -11.64 -9.10
C ARG A 76 -0.82 -12.71 -9.62
N MET A 77 -2.09 -12.68 -9.23
CA MET A 77 -2.99 -13.84 -9.45
C MET A 77 -4.37 -13.49 -10.01
N GLY A 78 -4.61 -12.26 -10.44
CA GLY A 78 -5.93 -11.83 -10.93
C GLY A 78 -5.90 -11.24 -12.34
N THR A 79 -6.99 -11.45 -13.09
CA THR A 79 -7.26 -10.71 -14.33
C THR A 79 -7.43 -9.21 -14.08
N ARG A 80 -7.87 -8.83 -12.87
CA ARG A 80 -8.08 -7.45 -12.43
C ARG A 80 -6.96 -6.98 -11.50
N HIS A 81 -5.74 -7.02 -12.00
CA HIS A 81 -4.54 -6.60 -11.29
C HIS A 81 -4.01 -5.28 -11.85
N VAL A 82 -3.56 -4.38 -10.99
CA VAL A 82 -2.87 -3.14 -11.34
C VAL A 82 -1.60 -3.04 -10.52
N LEU A 83 -0.48 -2.83 -11.19
CA LEU A 83 0.81 -2.56 -10.58
C LEU A 83 1.27 -1.16 -10.98
N ILE A 84 1.55 -0.34 -9.97
CA ILE A 84 1.97 1.05 -10.16
C ILE A 84 3.33 1.20 -9.50
N LEU A 85 4.36 1.46 -10.30
CA LEU A 85 5.71 1.67 -9.81
C LEU A 85 6.04 3.14 -9.91
N GLY A 86 6.59 3.66 -8.82
CA GLY A 86 7.03 5.03 -8.75
C GLY A 86 8.14 5.22 -7.75
N MET A 87 8.53 6.47 -7.57
CA MET A 87 9.47 6.85 -6.52
C MET A 87 8.97 8.08 -5.80
N ASP A 88 9.27 8.15 -4.51
CA ASP A 88 9.16 9.37 -3.72
C ASP A 88 10.52 9.68 -3.05
N LYS A 89 10.61 10.78 -2.28
CA LYS A 89 11.84 11.19 -1.58
C LYS A 89 12.47 10.12 -0.69
N THR A 90 11.70 9.10 -0.30
CA THR A 90 12.17 8.01 0.57
C THR A 90 12.68 6.80 -0.22
N GLY A 91 12.41 6.73 -1.52
CA GLY A 91 12.88 5.68 -2.41
C GLY A 91 11.78 5.10 -3.32
N PRO A 92 11.97 3.87 -3.81
CA PRO A 92 10.99 3.22 -4.67
C PRO A 92 9.72 2.88 -3.89
N VAL A 93 8.56 3.09 -4.53
CA VAL A 93 7.26 2.72 -3.99
C VAL A 93 6.44 2.02 -5.07
N ASN A 94 6.13 0.76 -4.80
CA ASN A 94 5.36 -0.12 -5.68
C ASN A 94 4.00 -0.39 -5.05
N ILE A 95 2.93 -0.02 -5.75
CA ILE A 95 1.56 -0.24 -5.32
C ILE A 95 0.99 -1.39 -6.13
N SER A 96 0.50 -2.41 -5.43
CA SER A 96 -0.15 -3.58 -6.00
C SER A 96 -1.62 -3.54 -5.60
N LEU A 97 -2.50 -3.46 -6.59
CA LEU A 97 -3.95 -3.50 -6.41
C LEU A 97 -4.49 -4.74 -7.13
N ASP A 98 -5.19 -5.58 -6.40
CA ASP A 98 -5.88 -6.75 -6.92
C ASP A 98 -7.09 -7.08 -6.03
N GLU A 99 -7.93 -8.00 -6.51
CA GLU A 99 -9.17 -8.41 -5.84
C GLU A 99 -8.93 -9.14 -4.51
N ASP A 100 -7.74 -9.72 -4.30
CA ASP A 100 -7.42 -10.51 -3.11
C ASP A 100 -6.77 -9.66 -1.99
N ALA A 101 -5.87 -8.74 -2.38
CA ALA A 101 -5.04 -7.95 -1.48
C ALA A 101 -4.44 -6.70 -2.17
N CYS A 102 -4.79 -5.53 -1.64
CA CYS A 102 -4.15 -4.26 -2.02
C CYS A 102 -3.04 -3.88 -1.04
N SER A 103 -1.85 -3.54 -1.56
CA SER A 103 -0.68 -3.25 -0.72
C SER A 103 0.33 -2.31 -1.36
N VAL A 104 1.24 -1.80 -0.53
CA VAL A 104 2.38 -0.96 -0.92
C VAL A 104 3.67 -1.63 -0.48
N ASP A 105 4.60 -1.83 -1.39
CA ASP A 105 6.00 -2.13 -1.09
C ASP A 105 6.83 -0.84 -1.17
N ARG A 106 7.57 -0.55 -0.10
CA ARG A 106 8.42 0.65 0.04
C ARG A 106 9.89 0.35 -0.24
N GLY A 107 10.21 -0.83 -0.79
CA GLY A 107 11.56 -1.29 -1.04
C GLY A 107 12.37 -1.53 0.24
N ASP A 108 11.70 -1.64 1.39
CA ASP A 108 12.32 -1.94 2.67
C ASP A 108 12.35 -3.45 2.93
N ALA A 109 13.13 -3.89 3.91
CA ALA A 109 13.22 -5.31 4.27
C ALA A 109 11.94 -5.86 4.93
N LEU A 110 10.91 -5.03 5.12
CA LEU A 110 9.66 -5.41 5.77
C LEU A 110 8.63 -5.89 4.73
N GLY A 111 8.78 -5.50 3.46
CA GLY A 111 7.90 -5.96 2.39
C GLY A 111 6.59 -5.18 2.33
N HIS A 112 5.48 -5.87 2.09
CA HIS A 112 4.23 -5.21 1.71
C HIS A 112 3.41 -4.72 2.91
N TYR A 113 3.01 -3.45 2.87
CA TYR A 113 2.09 -2.83 3.81
C TYR A 113 0.66 -2.84 3.24
N PRO A 114 -0.34 -3.35 3.96
CA PRO A 114 -1.73 -3.33 3.49
C PRO A 114 -2.24 -1.91 3.29
N LEU A 115 -2.95 -1.68 2.19
CA LEU A 115 -3.69 -0.44 1.96
C LEU A 115 -5.00 -0.43 2.76
N LEU A 116 -5.34 0.72 3.31
CA LEU A 116 -6.66 1.00 3.86
C LEU A 116 -7.61 1.30 2.70
N ASN A 117 -8.78 0.66 2.71
CA ASN A 117 -9.79 0.77 1.64
C ASN A 117 -9.24 0.44 0.24
N GLY A 118 -8.33 -0.53 0.15
CA GLY A 118 -7.67 -0.86 -1.10
C GLY A 118 -8.61 -1.32 -2.22
N GLU A 119 -9.71 -2.01 -1.88
CA GLU A 119 -10.75 -2.40 -2.86
C GLU A 119 -11.42 -1.17 -3.49
N GLU A 120 -11.76 -0.17 -2.69
CA GLU A 120 -12.32 1.10 -3.19
C GLU A 120 -11.30 1.86 -4.06
N LEU A 121 -10.02 1.83 -3.66
CA LEU A 121 -8.94 2.41 -4.45
C LEU A 121 -8.77 1.67 -5.79
N LEU A 122 -8.86 0.33 -5.80
CA LEU A 122 -8.80 -0.47 -7.03
C LEU A 122 -9.92 -0.07 -7.98
N GLU A 123 -11.15 0.10 -7.50
CA GLU A 123 -12.27 0.57 -8.32
C GLU A 123 -11.99 1.96 -8.91
N GLN A 124 -11.53 2.91 -8.10
CA GLN A 124 -11.21 4.26 -8.55
C GLN A 124 -10.08 4.26 -9.59
N VAL A 125 -9.00 3.52 -9.33
CA VAL A 125 -7.89 3.35 -10.29
C VAL A 125 -8.39 2.72 -11.58
N TRP A 126 -9.25 1.70 -11.50
CA TRP A 126 -9.79 1.01 -12.68
C TRP A 126 -10.57 1.94 -13.61
N THR A 127 -11.22 2.98 -13.07
CA THR A 127 -11.91 4.01 -13.90
C THR A 127 -10.95 4.93 -14.66
N LEU A 128 -9.68 5.01 -14.25
CA LEU A 128 -8.64 5.82 -14.89
C LEU A 128 -7.84 5.03 -15.93
N LEU A 129 -8.03 3.71 -16.01
CA LEU A 129 -7.33 2.85 -16.95
C LEU A 129 -7.98 2.88 -18.33
N PRO A 130 -7.21 2.69 -19.41
CA PRO A 130 -7.78 2.52 -20.74
C PRO A 130 -8.68 1.28 -20.79
N GLU A 131 -9.71 1.32 -21.66
CA GLU A 131 -10.52 0.14 -21.97
C GLU A 131 -9.59 -0.95 -22.56
N GLN A 132 -9.66 -2.16 -22.00
CA GLN A 132 -8.88 -3.32 -22.46
C GLN A 132 -9.55 -4.08 -23.59
#